data_AF-A0A094A6U1-F1
#
_entry.id   AF-A0A094A6U1-F1
#
_cell.length_a   1.000
_cell.length_b   1.000
_cell.length_c   1.000
_cell.angle_alpha   90.00
_cell.angle_beta   90.00
_cell.angle_gamma   90.00
#
_symmetry.space_group_name_H-M   'P 1'
#
loop_
_entity.id
_entity.type
_entity.pdbx_description
1 polymer ?
#
loop_
_entity_poly.entity_id
_entity_poly.type
_entity_poly.pdbx_seq_one_letter_code
_entity_poly.pdbx_strand_id
1 'polypeptide(L)'
;MKPCYRRFYKRLASLPRTPKDRLQSFKGSRKLILAATPGEASTQESAPCHIRSDKPNTRQLLTSIIMTSSFIKAAAAAVLLGTPALAGLGKPTLFSDGLSPHVDAVFWEHLAPTQSTYDKWDWGWIPETCFKHANDNNVSPYDMEMYNVKYTDCSMAFVFCRHNAANLGIVDMIDVFGRLPIHERQYIANVIAVPGTNSAYAYSAAVVFKGSVGTPSVFQHEVGHVVDAYHNDDRSSETSLYNDALNADTCVPDDYANSSKAEAFTQVSVLALYEIANPGGLDPIGNWRCLVNQKNVVTQRQGDAMTPGGSCTFRWADPAIISMGPATGNGKRAVGAKPSPNVVAGQPNVKVLPFEYSSKVTEYKNLQFNEAQSAKASTFAVERRKVEFSGTASSASFNRDLLAVFEGSFDNLGNGIGDSLSKLEGAEILHSGLQNSERS
;
A
#
# COMPACT_ATOMS: atom_id res chain seq x y z
N MET A 1 -5.88 -37.48 31.52
CA MET A 1 -7.28 -37.51 32.01
C MET A 1 -8.14 -36.67 31.07
N LYS A 2 -9.34 -37.17 30.72
CA LYS A 2 -10.30 -36.80 29.64
C LYS A 2 -10.89 -35.36 29.74
N PRO A 3 -11.73 -34.88 28.77
CA PRO A 3 -12.09 -35.39 27.43
C PRO A 3 -11.90 -34.34 26.28
N CYS A 4 -11.56 -34.69 25.04
CA CYS A 4 -12.38 -35.29 23.96
C CYS A 4 -13.71 -34.57 23.64
N TYR A 5 -13.73 -33.78 22.55
CA TYR A 5 -14.95 -33.51 21.77
C TYR A 5 -14.72 -33.83 20.28
N ARG A 6 -15.50 -34.78 19.78
CA ARG A 6 -15.65 -35.17 18.37
C ARG A 6 -17.10 -35.62 18.19
N ARG A 7 -17.91 -34.89 17.41
CA ARG A 7 -19.22 -35.26 16.81
C ARG A 7 -19.68 -34.05 15.97
N PHE A 8 -20.37 -34.11 14.83
CA PHE A 8 -20.79 -35.13 13.85
C PHE A 8 -21.31 -34.31 12.64
N TYR A 9 -20.94 -34.65 11.40
CA TYR A 9 -21.70 -34.24 10.22
C TYR A 9 -22.75 -35.32 9.93
N LYS A 10 -24.03 -34.95 9.88
CA LYS A 10 -25.11 -35.59 9.08
C LYS A 10 -26.47 -34.94 9.39
N ARG A 11 -27.05 -34.25 8.41
CA ARG A 11 -28.48 -34.38 8.07
C ARG A 11 -28.75 -33.85 6.66
N LEU A 12 -29.09 -34.79 5.78
CA LEU A 12 -29.91 -34.62 4.58
C LEU A 12 -31.39 -34.60 4.97
N ALA A 13 -32.23 -34.19 4.01
CA ALA A 13 -33.70 -34.01 4.00
C ALA A 13 -34.11 -32.55 4.27
N SER A 14 -34.98 -31.89 3.49
CA SER A 14 -35.95 -32.35 2.49
C SER A 14 -36.45 -31.15 1.68
N LEU A 15 -36.55 -31.30 0.36
CA LEU A 15 -37.32 -30.41 -0.53
C LEU A 15 -38.82 -30.69 -0.39
N PRO A 16 -39.69 -29.67 -0.54
CA PRO A 16 -41.02 -29.85 -1.10
C PRO A 16 -41.09 -29.38 -2.56
N ARG A 17 -41.67 -30.24 -3.40
CA ARG A 17 -42.04 -29.97 -4.80
C ARG A 17 -43.44 -29.32 -4.89
N THR A 18 -43.52 -28.17 -5.57
CA THR A 18 -44.54 -27.73 -6.58
C THR A 18 -46.02 -27.57 -6.13
N PRO A 19 -46.97 -26.93 -6.90
CA PRO A 19 -46.90 -26.56 -8.34
C PRO A 19 -47.63 -25.25 -8.82
N LYS A 20 -47.40 -24.92 -10.12
CA LYS A 20 -48.28 -24.21 -11.09
C LYS A 20 -48.53 -22.70 -10.86
N ASP A 21 -48.57 -21.78 -11.83
CA ASP A 21 -48.63 -21.74 -13.30
C ASP A 21 -48.15 -20.35 -13.75
N ARG A 22 -47.38 -20.23 -14.85
CA ARG A 22 -47.75 -19.39 -16.02
C ARG A 22 -46.75 -19.54 -17.18
N LEU A 23 -47.27 -20.04 -18.30
CA LEU A 23 -46.67 -19.94 -19.64
C LEU A 23 -46.65 -18.49 -20.14
N GLN A 24 -45.58 -18.13 -20.86
CA GLN A 24 -45.59 -17.46 -22.19
C GLN A 24 -44.12 -17.42 -22.67
N SER A 25 -43.68 -18.36 -23.52
CA SER A 25 -43.58 -18.20 -24.98
C SER A 25 -42.70 -17.04 -25.43
N PHE A 26 -41.44 -17.31 -25.80
CA PHE A 26 -40.84 -16.75 -27.02
C PHE A 26 -39.86 -17.75 -27.66
N LYS A 27 -40.10 -18.03 -28.94
CA LYS A 27 -39.31 -18.85 -29.85
C LYS A 27 -38.06 -18.09 -30.30
N GLY A 28 -36.95 -18.78 -30.53
CA GLY A 28 -35.79 -18.21 -31.23
C GLY A 28 -34.54 -19.09 -31.22
N SER A 29 -34.55 -20.13 -32.04
CA SER A 29 -33.47 -21.11 -32.25
C SER A 29 -32.17 -20.49 -32.81
N ARG A 30 -31.00 -20.99 -32.36
CA ARG A 30 -30.06 -21.76 -33.22
C ARG A 30 -28.93 -22.41 -32.40
N LYS A 31 -28.88 -23.74 -32.54
CA LYS A 31 -27.81 -24.67 -32.16
C LYS A 31 -26.50 -24.32 -32.87
N LEU A 32 -25.38 -24.40 -32.14
CA LEU A 32 -24.12 -24.91 -32.68
C LEU A 32 -23.64 -26.04 -31.76
N ILE A 33 -23.41 -27.20 -32.35
CA ILE A 33 -22.95 -28.44 -31.71
C ILE A 33 -21.45 -28.51 -31.95
N LEU A 34 -20.64 -28.68 -30.90
CA LEU A 34 -19.30 -29.23 -31.01
C LEU A 34 -19.12 -30.27 -29.91
N ALA A 35 -18.77 -31.47 -30.37
CA ALA A 35 -18.64 -32.69 -29.59
C ALA A 35 -17.33 -32.69 -28.80
N ALA A 36 -17.39 -33.15 -27.55
CA ALA A 36 -16.23 -33.53 -26.77
C ALA A 36 -16.29 -35.04 -26.51
N THR A 37 -15.23 -35.74 -26.86
CA THR A 37 -15.00 -37.17 -26.62
C THR A 37 -14.52 -37.41 -25.18
N PRO A 38 -14.91 -38.52 -24.53
CA PRO A 38 -14.48 -38.85 -23.17
C PRO A 38 -13.20 -39.71 -23.18
N GLY A 39 -12.26 -39.39 -22.30
CA GLY A 39 -11.04 -40.16 -22.07
C GLY A 39 -10.67 -40.23 -20.59
N GLU A 40 -10.91 -41.41 -20.02
CA GLU A 40 -10.15 -42.11 -18.99
C GLU A 40 -9.86 -41.46 -17.63
N ALA A 41 -10.55 -42.01 -16.62
CA ALA A 41 -10.22 -41.91 -15.20
C ALA A 41 -9.15 -42.95 -14.84
N SER A 42 -8.03 -42.53 -14.25
CA SER A 42 -7.13 -43.42 -13.53
C SER A 42 -7.26 -43.17 -12.02
N THR A 43 -7.48 -44.27 -11.30
CA THR A 43 -7.51 -44.36 -9.85
C THR A 43 -6.08 -44.42 -9.32
N GLN A 44 -5.69 -43.48 -8.45
CA GLN A 44 -4.43 -43.57 -7.73
C GLN A 44 -4.69 -43.80 -6.23
N GLU A 45 -4.03 -44.85 -5.76
CA GLU A 45 -4.15 -45.55 -4.49
C GLU A 45 -3.45 -44.78 -3.36
N SER A 46 -4.12 -44.64 -2.22
CA SER A 46 -3.61 -43.96 -1.03
C SER A 46 -2.74 -44.89 -0.18
N ALA A 47 -1.47 -44.53 0.05
CA ALA A 47 -0.57 -45.22 0.97
C ALA A 47 -0.72 -44.70 2.43
N PRO A 48 -0.53 -45.56 3.45
CA PRO A 48 -0.73 -45.18 4.86
C PRO A 48 0.53 -44.59 5.53
N CYS A 49 0.33 -43.53 6.31
CA CYS A 49 1.32 -42.96 7.23
C CYS A 49 1.52 -43.84 8.47
N HIS A 50 2.74 -44.32 8.70
CA HIS A 50 3.21 -44.87 9.98
C HIS A 50 3.68 -43.73 10.89
N ILE A 51 3.01 -43.54 12.04
CA ILE A 51 3.51 -42.73 13.16
C ILE A 51 4.13 -43.69 14.18
N ARG A 52 5.45 -43.64 14.35
CA ARG A 52 6.17 -44.31 15.44
C ARG A 52 6.43 -43.27 16.54
N SER A 53 5.87 -43.52 17.71
CA SER A 53 6.12 -42.78 18.94
C SER A 53 7.20 -43.52 19.71
N ASP A 54 8.29 -42.85 20.04
CA ASP A 54 9.18 -43.28 21.12
C ASP A 54 9.74 -42.05 21.85
N LYS A 55 9.35 -41.92 23.12
CA LYS A 55 10.05 -41.10 24.12
C LYS A 55 11.13 -41.95 24.76
N PRO A 56 12.30 -41.40 25.11
CA PRO A 56 13.09 -41.93 26.19
C PRO A 56 12.98 -41.07 27.45
N ASN A 57 12.87 -41.80 28.55
CA ASN A 57 12.78 -41.34 29.92
C ASN A 57 14.19 -41.15 30.49
N THR A 58 14.30 -40.18 31.38
CA THR A 58 15.38 -39.89 32.33
C THR A 58 16.00 -41.12 33.01
N ARG A 59 17.34 -41.18 33.13
CA ARG A 59 18.06 -41.57 34.36
C ARG A 59 19.57 -41.26 34.31
N GLN A 60 20.04 -40.80 35.47
CA GLN A 60 21.42 -40.50 35.87
C GLN A 60 22.36 -41.70 35.77
N LEU A 61 23.66 -41.46 35.54
CA LEU A 61 24.73 -41.91 36.44
C LEU A 61 26.08 -41.24 36.09
N LEU A 62 26.74 -40.66 37.11
CA LEU A 62 28.17 -40.39 37.12
C LEU A 62 28.96 -41.71 36.97
N THR A 63 30.15 -41.68 36.37
CA THR A 63 31.43 -42.03 37.03
C THR A 63 32.58 -41.81 36.04
N SER A 64 33.62 -41.09 36.49
CA SER A 64 34.92 -40.88 35.85
C SER A 64 35.63 -42.19 35.50
N ILE A 65 36.48 -42.22 34.45
CA ILE A 65 37.68 -43.08 34.37
C ILE A 65 38.53 -42.73 33.12
N ILE A 66 39.82 -42.48 33.40
CA ILE A 66 41.04 -42.76 32.62
C ILE A 66 41.37 -41.90 31.38
N MET A 67 42.42 -41.08 31.54
CA MET A 67 43.33 -40.68 30.47
C MET A 67 44.13 -41.90 29.96
N THR A 68 44.06 -42.18 28.66
CA THR A 68 45.19 -42.76 27.92
C THR A 68 45.20 -42.25 26.49
N SER A 69 46.38 -41.75 26.11
CA SER A 69 46.70 -41.17 24.81
C SER A 69 46.63 -42.20 23.68
N SER A 70 46.01 -41.83 22.55
CA SER A 70 46.23 -42.48 21.26
C SER A 70 46.11 -41.46 20.14
N PHE A 71 47.20 -41.32 19.39
CA PHE A 71 47.33 -40.46 18.23
C PHE A 71 46.43 -40.97 17.10
N ILE A 72 45.33 -40.26 16.83
CA ILE A 72 44.55 -40.41 15.60
C ILE A 72 44.78 -39.16 14.76
N LYS A 73 45.49 -39.32 13.63
CA LYS A 73 45.54 -38.34 12.54
C LYS A 73 44.14 -38.23 11.94
N ALA A 74 43.34 -37.29 12.43
CA ALA A 74 42.09 -36.91 11.79
C ALA A 74 42.41 -35.90 10.68
N ALA A 75 42.25 -36.31 9.43
CA ALA A 75 42.12 -35.39 8.32
C ALA A 75 40.80 -34.65 8.49
N ALA A 76 40.87 -33.38 8.92
CA ALA A 76 39.72 -32.50 8.97
C ALA A 76 39.33 -32.14 7.53
N ALA A 77 38.37 -32.89 6.97
CA ALA A 77 37.61 -32.43 5.82
C ALA A 77 36.76 -31.24 6.29
N ALA A 78 37.25 -30.03 6.03
CA ALA A 78 36.47 -28.81 6.17
C ALA A 78 35.36 -28.84 5.11
N VAL A 79 34.22 -29.44 5.46
CA VAL A 79 32.96 -29.19 4.75
C VAL A 79 32.63 -27.74 5.03
N LEU A 80 33.06 -26.86 4.13
CA LEU A 80 32.53 -25.51 3.98
C LEU A 80 31.04 -25.68 3.71
N LEU A 81 30.25 -25.66 4.78
CA LEU A 81 28.82 -25.35 4.73
C LEU A 81 28.74 -23.87 4.32
N GLY A 82 29.01 -23.60 3.04
CA GLY A 82 28.63 -22.36 2.42
C GLY A 82 27.13 -22.26 2.60
N THR A 83 26.69 -21.32 3.45
CA THR A 83 25.32 -20.86 3.38
C THR A 83 25.08 -20.50 1.92
N PRO A 84 24.03 -21.02 1.26
CA PRO A 84 23.67 -20.51 -0.05
C PRO A 84 23.37 -19.03 0.20
N ALA A 85 24.31 -18.15 -0.16
CA ALA A 85 23.96 -16.79 -0.45
C ALA A 85 22.83 -16.92 -1.46
N LEU A 86 21.63 -16.49 -1.10
CA LEU A 86 20.52 -16.40 -2.04
C LEU A 86 21.05 -15.56 -3.19
N ALA A 87 21.47 -16.22 -4.27
CA ALA A 87 22.01 -15.53 -5.41
C ALA A 87 20.88 -14.67 -5.95
N GLY A 88 21.10 -13.34 -5.97
CA GLY A 88 20.18 -12.44 -6.66
C GLY A 88 20.02 -12.86 -8.12
N LEU A 89 19.10 -12.23 -8.83
CA LEU A 89 18.81 -12.52 -10.23
C LEU A 89 20.05 -12.40 -11.14
N GLY A 90 21.08 -11.69 -10.68
CA GLY A 90 22.39 -11.63 -11.31
C GLY A 90 22.39 -10.86 -12.63
N LYS A 91 21.41 -9.99 -12.83
CA LYS A 91 21.23 -9.21 -14.05
C LYS A 91 21.90 -7.83 -13.93
N PRO A 92 22.50 -7.30 -15.01
CA PRO A 92 22.85 -5.89 -15.12
C PRO A 92 21.66 -4.97 -14.76
N THR A 93 21.97 -3.76 -14.30
CA THR A 93 20.96 -2.79 -13.86
C THR A 93 20.88 -1.60 -14.80
N LEU A 94 19.67 -1.08 -15.01
CA LEU A 94 19.44 0.12 -15.82
C LEU A 94 19.88 1.38 -15.08
N PHE A 95 19.58 1.48 -13.79
CA PHE A 95 19.93 2.59 -12.90
C PHE A 95 20.77 2.08 -11.72
N SER A 96 22.06 2.43 -11.70
CA SER A 96 22.97 2.04 -10.62
C SER A 96 22.83 2.92 -9.37
N ASP A 97 22.18 4.08 -9.49
CA ASP A 97 21.91 5.02 -8.39
C ASP A 97 20.51 4.84 -7.77
N GLY A 98 19.76 3.83 -8.22
CA GLY A 98 18.40 3.53 -7.80
C GLY A 98 17.36 4.22 -8.68
N LEU A 99 16.08 3.88 -8.50
CA LEU A 99 15.01 4.32 -9.39
C LEU A 99 14.54 5.76 -9.15
N SER A 100 14.42 6.18 -7.88
CA SER A 100 13.82 7.46 -7.48
C SER A 100 14.38 8.71 -8.18
N PRO A 101 15.70 8.88 -8.37
CA PRO A 101 16.26 10.04 -9.07
C PRO A 101 15.75 10.24 -10.50
N HIS A 102 15.25 9.18 -11.15
CA HIS A 102 14.84 9.20 -12.55
C HIS A 102 13.33 9.38 -12.72
N VAL A 103 12.53 9.06 -11.70
CA VAL A 103 11.06 8.98 -11.82
C VAL A 103 10.30 9.98 -10.96
N ASP A 104 10.79 10.32 -9.78
CA ASP A 104 9.98 11.05 -8.80
C ASP A 104 9.63 12.47 -9.25
N ALA A 105 10.52 13.16 -9.95
CA ALA A 105 10.23 14.51 -10.46
C ALA A 105 8.99 14.53 -11.38
N VAL A 106 8.89 13.55 -12.28
CA VAL A 106 7.74 13.39 -13.18
C VAL A 106 6.49 12.99 -12.41
N PHE A 107 6.61 12.11 -11.42
CA PHE A 107 5.45 11.77 -10.58
C PHE A 107 4.91 12.98 -9.83
N TRP A 108 5.77 13.82 -9.26
CA TRP A 108 5.32 15.04 -8.60
C TRP A 108 4.64 16.02 -9.55
N GLU A 109 5.12 16.11 -10.80
CA GLU A 109 4.59 17.00 -11.82
C GLU A 109 3.27 16.50 -12.43
N HIS A 110 3.16 15.20 -12.70
CA HIS A 110 2.08 14.65 -13.52
C HIS A 110 1.06 13.78 -12.76
N LEU A 111 1.40 13.27 -11.57
CA LEU A 111 0.42 12.61 -10.70
C LEU A 111 -0.20 13.66 -9.77
N ALA A 112 -1.35 14.18 -10.21
CA ALA A 112 -2.11 15.16 -9.44
C ALA A 112 -2.58 14.53 -8.10
N PRO A 113 -2.52 15.29 -7.00
CA PRO A 113 -3.03 14.81 -5.73
C PRO A 113 -4.56 14.70 -5.76
N THR A 114 -5.09 13.61 -5.21
CA THR A 114 -6.54 13.45 -5.07
C THR A 114 -7.04 14.22 -3.85
N GLN A 115 -8.06 15.06 -4.05
CA GLN A 115 -8.70 15.79 -2.96
C GLN A 115 -9.16 14.82 -1.87
N SER A 116 -8.89 15.18 -0.61
CA SER A 116 -9.21 14.33 0.53
C SER A 116 -9.72 15.12 1.72
N THR A 117 -10.38 14.42 2.62
CA THR A 117 -10.68 14.86 3.99
C THR A 117 -10.26 13.76 4.95
N TYR A 118 -9.92 14.10 6.18
CA TYR A 118 -9.59 13.10 7.18
C TYR A 118 -10.05 13.49 8.58
N ASP A 119 -10.37 12.47 9.38
CA ASP A 119 -10.69 12.59 10.80
C ASP A 119 -9.82 11.63 11.62
N LYS A 120 -9.43 12.10 12.81
CA LYS A 120 -8.62 11.32 13.75
C LYS A 120 -9.53 10.54 14.68
N TRP A 121 -9.22 9.27 14.90
CA TRP A 121 -9.92 8.46 15.89
C TRP A 121 -9.63 8.96 17.30
N ASP A 122 -10.60 8.75 18.18
CA ASP A 122 -10.35 8.84 19.60
C ASP A 122 -9.26 7.85 20.03
N TRP A 123 -8.51 8.23 21.06
CA TRP A 123 -7.44 7.39 21.58
C TRP A 123 -7.98 6.11 22.23
N GLY A 124 -7.21 5.03 22.15
CA GLY A 124 -7.48 3.74 22.81
C GLY A 124 -7.96 2.62 21.89
N TRP A 125 -8.17 2.92 20.61
CA TRP A 125 -8.60 1.97 19.57
C TRP A 125 -7.62 1.94 18.41
N ILE A 126 -7.38 0.74 17.88
CA ILE A 126 -6.40 0.51 16.81
C ILE A 126 -6.85 -0.66 15.92
N PRO A 127 -6.64 -0.61 14.59
CA PRO A 127 -6.77 -1.77 13.74
C PRO A 127 -5.78 -2.87 14.15
N GLU A 128 -6.21 -4.13 14.20
CA GLU A 128 -5.36 -5.27 14.57
C GLU A 128 -4.06 -5.32 13.75
N THR A 129 -4.14 -5.07 12.44
CA THR A 129 -2.99 -4.96 11.54
C THR A 129 -2.00 -3.89 12.01
N CYS A 130 -2.49 -2.69 12.38
CA CYS A 130 -1.63 -1.61 12.86
C CYS A 130 -1.01 -1.91 14.23
N PHE A 131 -1.74 -2.58 15.11
CA PHE A 131 -1.21 -3.03 16.40
C PHE A 131 -0.09 -4.06 16.21
N LYS A 132 -0.29 -5.03 15.31
CA LYS A 132 0.75 -6.01 14.95
C LYS A 132 2.00 -5.32 14.42
N HIS A 133 1.87 -4.43 13.43
CA HIS A 133 3.03 -3.76 12.83
C HIS A 133 3.72 -2.75 13.76
N ALA A 134 3.01 -2.16 14.72
CA ALA A 134 3.68 -1.39 15.78
C ALA A 134 4.61 -2.30 16.60
N ASN A 135 4.10 -3.45 17.06
CA ASN A 135 4.91 -4.41 17.84
C ASN A 135 6.06 -5.02 17.01
N ASP A 136 5.80 -5.42 15.76
CA ASP A 136 6.82 -6.00 14.87
C ASP A 136 7.98 -5.02 14.59
N ASN A 137 7.71 -3.71 14.63
CA ASN A 137 8.72 -2.66 14.49
C ASN A 137 9.28 -2.18 15.84
N ASN A 138 8.96 -2.86 16.95
CA ASN A 138 9.41 -2.51 18.30
C ASN A 138 9.04 -1.09 18.73
N VAL A 139 7.87 -0.59 18.29
CA VAL A 139 7.32 0.70 18.71
C VAL A 139 6.03 0.50 19.51
N SER A 140 5.73 1.47 20.37
CA SER A 140 4.58 1.39 21.27
C SER A 140 3.26 1.57 20.48
N PRO A 141 2.32 0.62 20.56
CA PRO A 141 0.99 0.81 19.96
C PRO A 141 0.20 1.97 20.57
N TYR A 142 0.55 2.43 21.78
CA TYR A 142 -0.12 3.55 22.46
C TYR A 142 0.22 4.93 21.87
N ASP A 143 1.32 5.00 21.11
CA ASP A 143 1.81 6.18 20.42
C ASP A 143 1.36 6.25 18.96
N MET A 144 0.56 5.26 18.54
CA MET A 144 -0.08 5.24 17.23
C MET A 144 -1.29 6.18 17.20
N GLU A 145 -1.48 6.82 16.06
CA GLU A 145 -2.59 7.70 15.75
C GLU A 145 -3.30 7.17 14.50
N MET A 146 -4.62 7.08 14.57
CA MET A 146 -5.45 6.44 13.55
C MET A 146 -6.30 7.51 12.89
N TYR A 147 -6.40 7.42 11.56
CA TYR A 147 -7.12 8.39 10.76
C TYR A 147 -8.00 7.66 9.73
N ASN A 148 -9.26 8.09 9.63
CA ASN A 148 -10.07 7.79 8.45
C ASN A 148 -9.74 8.84 7.39
N VAL A 149 -9.30 8.39 6.22
CA VAL A 149 -8.97 9.26 5.09
C VAL A 149 -9.94 8.98 3.97
N LYS A 150 -10.74 9.98 3.59
CA LYS A 150 -11.71 9.89 2.51
C LYS A 150 -11.23 10.73 1.32
N TYR A 151 -10.86 10.04 0.25
CA TYR A 151 -10.57 10.64 -1.05
C TYR A 151 -11.85 10.86 -1.85
N THR A 152 -11.87 11.85 -2.75
CA THR A 152 -13.06 12.15 -3.57
C THR A 152 -13.38 11.09 -4.61
N ASP A 153 -12.42 10.23 -4.95
CA ASP A 153 -12.57 9.12 -5.91
C ASP A 153 -12.93 7.78 -5.25
N CYS A 154 -13.17 7.76 -3.95
CA CYS A 154 -13.56 6.56 -3.21
C CYS A 154 -14.63 6.88 -2.18
N SER A 155 -15.79 6.21 -2.27
CA SER A 155 -16.87 6.42 -1.31
C SER A 155 -16.53 5.92 0.11
N MET A 156 -15.62 4.95 0.19
CA MET A 156 -15.14 4.32 1.42
C MET A 156 -13.82 4.97 1.90
N ALA A 157 -13.68 5.17 3.20
CA ALA A 157 -12.44 5.70 3.76
C ALA A 157 -11.35 4.62 3.83
N PHE A 158 -10.10 5.08 3.78
CA PHE A 158 -8.90 4.29 4.04
C PHE A 158 -8.48 4.53 5.49
N VAL A 159 -7.91 3.52 6.14
CA VAL A 159 -7.42 3.66 7.52
C VAL A 159 -5.90 3.85 7.50
N PHE A 160 -5.47 5.02 7.97
CA PHE A 160 -4.07 5.38 8.11
C PHE A 160 -3.65 5.26 9.58
N CYS A 161 -2.48 4.67 9.82
CA CYS A 161 -1.92 4.45 11.14
C CYS A 161 -0.53 5.10 11.21
N ARG A 162 -0.38 6.12 12.04
CA ARG A 162 0.88 6.88 12.14
C ARG A 162 1.37 6.88 13.58
N HIS A 163 2.57 6.38 13.82
CA HIS A 163 3.25 6.59 15.08
C HIS A 163 3.63 8.08 15.24
N ASN A 164 3.46 8.67 16.43
CA ASN A 164 3.72 10.10 16.65
C ASN A 164 5.15 10.53 16.27
N ALA A 165 6.13 9.65 16.48
CA ALA A 165 7.54 9.81 16.12
C ALA A 165 7.91 9.39 14.68
N ALA A 166 6.96 8.98 13.84
CA ALA A 166 7.26 8.68 12.44
C ALA A 166 7.67 9.95 11.68
N ASN A 167 8.68 9.82 10.80
CA ASN A 167 9.17 10.90 9.95
C ASN A 167 8.12 11.40 8.97
N LEU A 168 7.27 10.51 8.46
CA LEU A 168 6.16 10.88 7.59
C LEU A 168 5.03 11.52 8.41
N GLY A 169 4.67 12.76 8.05
CA GLY A 169 3.47 13.42 8.55
C GLY A 169 2.21 12.79 7.96
N ILE A 170 1.09 12.89 8.69
CA ILE A 170 -0.19 12.37 8.17
C ILE A 170 -0.60 13.05 6.86
N VAL A 171 -0.32 14.35 6.71
CA VAL A 171 -0.61 15.10 5.48
C VAL A 171 0.22 14.57 4.31
N ASP A 172 1.51 14.30 4.52
CA ASP A 172 2.39 13.75 3.48
C ASP A 172 1.96 12.34 3.07
N MET A 173 1.61 11.49 4.05
CA MET A 173 1.07 10.16 3.76
C MET A 173 -0.20 10.25 2.91
N ILE A 174 -1.12 11.15 3.26
CA ILE A 174 -2.38 11.35 2.53
C ILE A 174 -2.13 11.86 1.11
N ASP A 175 -1.23 12.83 0.95
CA ASP A 175 -0.90 13.42 -0.35
C ASP A 175 -0.25 12.39 -1.27
N VAL A 176 0.84 11.76 -0.84
CA VAL A 176 1.60 10.81 -1.67
C VAL A 176 0.75 9.59 -2.03
N PHE A 177 0.03 9.01 -1.07
CA PHE A 177 -0.87 7.91 -1.38
C PHE A 177 -1.97 8.35 -2.34
N GLY A 178 -2.57 9.53 -2.11
CA GLY A 178 -3.64 10.09 -2.94
C GLY A 178 -3.25 10.39 -4.39
N ARG A 179 -1.95 10.51 -4.69
CA ARG A 179 -1.45 10.67 -6.07
C ARG A 179 -1.46 9.36 -6.86
N LEU A 180 -1.44 8.21 -6.17
CA LEU A 180 -1.47 6.93 -6.84
C LEU A 180 -2.86 6.65 -7.46
N PRO A 181 -2.92 5.93 -8.59
CA PRO A 181 -4.17 5.50 -9.21
C PRO A 181 -5.09 4.78 -8.21
N ILE A 182 -6.38 5.16 -8.20
CA ILE A 182 -7.35 4.58 -7.26
C ILE A 182 -7.51 3.07 -7.45
N HIS A 183 -7.39 2.58 -8.68
CA HIS A 183 -7.54 1.16 -8.97
C HIS A 183 -6.37 0.31 -8.42
N GLU A 184 -5.23 0.91 -8.09
CA GLU A 184 -4.17 0.28 -7.30
C GLU A 184 -4.42 0.46 -5.81
N ARG A 185 -4.69 1.70 -5.36
CA ARG A 185 -4.96 2.00 -3.95
C ARG A 185 -6.06 1.14 -3.35
N GLN A 186 -7.09 0.79 -4.11
CA GLN A 186 -8.21 0.02 -3.61
C GLN A 186 -7.84 -1.37 -3.07
N TYR A 187 -6.66 -1.88 -3.44
CA TYR A 187 -6.05 -3.11 -2.89
C TYR A 187 -5.41 -2.91 -1.51
N ILE A 188 -5.33 -1.68 -0.99
CA ILE A 188 -4.70 -1.36 0.30
C ILE A 188 -5.75 -1.12 1.39
N ALA A 189 -5.79 -1.95 2.41
CA ALA A 189 -6.59 -1.76 3.62
C ALA A 189 -5.97 -0.70 4.56
N ASN A 190 -4.66 -0.79 4.82
CA ASN A 190 -3.98 0.07 5.80
C ASN A 190 -2.69 0.71 5.25
N VAL A 191 -2.50 2.00 5.55
CA VAL A 191 -1.25 2.72 5.29
C VAL A 191 -0.61 3.06 6.63
N ILE A 192 0.59 2.54 6.88
CA ILE A 192 1.21 2.56 8.22
C ILE A 192 2.54 3.31 8.16
N ALA A 193 2.79 4.23 9.09
CA ALA A 193 4.07 4.88 9.27
C ALA A 193 4.57 4.71 10.71
N VAL A 194 5.83 4.28 10.86
CA VAL A 194 6.51 4.11 12.14
C VAL A 194 7.92 4.73 12.06
N PRO A 195 8.55 5.11 13.20
CA PRO A 195 9.94 5.56 13.17
C PRO A 195 10.88 4.42 12.72
N GLY A 196 11.99 4.78 12.07
CA GLY A 196 13.00 3.81 11.65
C GLY A 196 14.00 4.37 10.64
N THR A 197 14.78 3.48 10.04
CA THR A 197 15.60 3.78 8.86
C THR A 197 14.72 3.95 7.63
N ASN A 198 15.28 4.49 6.55
CA ASN A 198 14.56 4.70 5.28
C ASN A 198 14.22 3.35 4.62
N SER A 199 13.17 2.70 5.11
CA SER A 199 12.69 1.42 4.61
C SER A 199 11.19 1.36 4.49
N ALA A 200 10.70 0.44 3.65
CA ALA A 200 9.28 0.14 3.56
C ALA A 200 9.07 -1.33 3.22
N TYR A 201 7.84 -1.81 3.43
CA TYR A 201 7.42 -3.15 3.04
C TYR A 201 5.90 -3.24 2.92
N ALA A 202 5.44 -4.28 2.24
CA ALA A 202 4.05 -4.67 2.15
C ALA A 202 3.78 -5.95 2.96
N TYR A 203 2.63 -5.97 3.65
CA TYR A 203 2.12 -7.15 4.33
C TYR A 203 0.62 -7.27 4.13
N SER A 204 0.18 -8.32 3.45
CA SER A 204 -1.20 -8.52 3.05
C SER A 204 -1.70 -7.29 2.29
N ALA A 205 -2.81 -6.67 2.71
CA ALA A 205 -3.27 -5.40 2.16
C ALA A 205 -2.76 -4.16 2.93
N ALA A 206 -1.64 -4.25 3.63
CA ALA A 206 -1.03 -3.12 4.31
C ALA A 206 0.31 -2.76 3.70
N VAL A 207 0.62 -1.47 3.70
CA VAL A 207 1.94 -0.93 3.37
C VAL A 207 2.49 -0.20 4.59
N VAL A 208 3.76 -0.45 4.90
CA VAL A 208 4.44 0.06 6.09
C VAL A 208 5.67 0.86 5.68
N PHE A 209 5.75 2.09 6.14
CA PHE A 209 6.81 3.05 5.83
C PHE A 209 7.60 3.44 7.08
N LYS A 210 8.91 3.54 6.93
CA LYS A 210 9.87 3.85 8.00
C LYS A 210 10.86 4.90 7.51
N GLY A 211 11.21 5.84 8.38
CA GLY A 211 12.15 6.90 8.03
C GLY A 211 11.61 7.86 6.98
N SER A 212 12.52 8.59 6.35
CA SER A 212 12.20 9.49 5.23
C SER A 212 12.09 8.65 3.97
N VAL A 213 10.87 8.22 3.63
CA VAL A 213 10.54 7.42 2.41
C VAL A 213 9.32 7.98 1.67
N GLY A 214 8.99 9.25 1.91
CA GLY A 214 7.76 9.90 1.42
C GLY A 214 7.84 10.33 -0.03
N THR A 215 8.15 9.41 -0.95
CA THR A 215 8.15 9.68 -2.39
C THR A 215 7.13 8.81 -3.13
N PRO A 216 6.56 9.28 -4.26
CA PRO A 216 5.60 8.50 -5.03
C PRO A 216 6.16 7.17 -5.54
N SER A 217 7.44 7.11 -5.94
CA SER A 217 8.07 5.85 -6.37
C SER A 217 8.10 4.79 -5.27
N VAL A 218 8.43 5.16 -4.03
CA VAL A 218 8.43 4.23 -2.90
C VAL A 218 7.02 3.77 -2.55
N PHE A 219 6.04 4.68 -2.54
CA PHE A 219 4.65 4.29 -2.33
C PHE A 219 4.15 3.36 -3.44
N GLN A 220 4.46 3.66 -4.71
CA GLN A 220 4.11 2.82 -5.85
C GLN A 220 4.78 1.45 -5.76
N HIS A 221 6.03 1.39 -5.33
CA HIS A 221 6.73 0.11 -5.12
C HIS A 221 5.98 -0.79 -4.13
N GLU A 222 5.62 -0.26 -2.94
CA GLU A 222 4.93 -1.05 -1.92
C GLU A 222 3.49 -1.39 -2.30
N VAL A 223 2.78 -0.46 -2.96
CA VAL A 223 1.46 -0.75 -3.52
C VAL A 223 1.56 -1.82 -4.60
N GLY A 224 2.59 -1.76 -5.44
CA GLY A 224 2.89 -2.74 -6.47
C GLY A 224 3.03 -4.16 -5.91
N HIS A 225 3.62 -4.34 -4.72
CA HIS A 225 3.68 -5.66 -4.06
C HIS A 225 2.28 -6.21 -3.73
N VAL A 226 1.37 -5.35 -3.26
CA VAL A 226 0.01 -5.77 -2.93
C VAL A 226 -0.80 -6.05 -4.21
N VAL A 227 -0.61 -5.25 -5.25
CA VAL A 227 -1.27 -5.44 -6.55
C VAL A 227 -0.75 -6.70 -7.25
N ASP A 228 0.56 -6.96 -7.22
CA ASP A 228 1.20 -8.22 -7.65
C ASP A 228 0.52 -9.45 -7.02
N ALA A 229 0.23 -9.37 -5.72
CA ALA A 229 -0.34 -10.47 -4.95
C ALA A 229 -1.84 -10.69 -5.20
N TYR A 230 -2.63 -9.64 -5.46
CA TYR A 230 -4.10 -9.74 -5.37
C TYR A 230 -4.89 -9.23 -6.59
N HIS A 231 -4.26 -8.55 -7.55
CA HIS A 231 -4.99 -8.02 -8.70
C HIS A 231 -5.47 -9.12 -9.65
N ASN A 232 -4.64 -10.14 -9.82
CA ASN A 232 -4.93 -11.34 -10.57
C ASN A 232 -5.28 -12.51 -9.63
N ASP A 233 -5.81 -13.60 -10.19
CA ASP A 233 -6.08 -14.85 -9.45
C ASP A 233 -4.79 -15.58 -9.03
N ASP A 234 -3.64 -15.11 -9.50
CA ASP A 234 -2.30 -15.58 -9.19
C ASP A 234 -1.37 -14.41 -8.78
N ARG A 235 -0.26 -14.75 -8.13
CA ARG A 235 0.80 -13.78 -7.86
C ARG A 235 1.63 -13.56 -9.12
N SER A 236 1.50 -12.39 -9.72
CA SER A 236 1.99 -12.09 -11.07
C SER A 236 3.49 -12.36 -11.24
N SER A 237 4.29 -11.98 -10.25
CA SER A 237 5.75 -12.13 -10.20
C SER A 237 6.24 -13.59 -10.06
N GLU A 238 5.37 -14.51 -9.66
CA GLU A 238 5.71 -15.94 -9.53
C GLU A 238 5.25 -16.76 -10.74
N THR A 239 4.49 -16.17 -11.66
CA THR A 239 3.98 -16.85 -12.86
C THR A 239 5.10 -17.24 -13.82
N SER A 240 4.91 -18.30 -14.60
CA SER A 240 5.84 -18.65 -15.69
C SER A 240 5.96 -17.51 -16.70
N LEU A 241 4.86 -16.79 -16.98
CA LEU A 241 4.84 -15.64 -17.88
C LEU A 241 5.87 -14.58 -17.47
N TYR A 242 5.88 -14.16 -16.20
CA TYR A 242 6.85 -13.17 -15.74
C TYR A 242 8.26 -13.75 -15.65
N ASN A 243 8.40 -15.01 -15.23
CA ASN A 243 9.70 -15.68 -15.18
C ASN A 243 10.38 -15.76 -16.56
N ASP A 244 9.61 -16.10 -17.60
CA ASP A 244 10.11 -16.20 -18.97
C ASP A 244 10.51 -14.82 -19.51
N ALA A 245 9.70 -13.80 -19.22
CA ALA A 245 10.01 -12.41 -19.58
C ALA A 245 11.27 -11.90 -18.87
N LEU A 246 11.39 -12.14 -17.56
CA LEU A 246 12.58 -11.82 -16.78
C LEU A 246 13.81 -12.53 -17.36
N ASN A 247 13.71 -13.81 -17.72
CA ASN A 247 14.83 -14.55 -18.32
C ASN A 247 15.23 -14.04 -19.71
N ALA A 248 14.26 -13.59 -20.52
CA ALA A 248 14.49 -13.05 -21.85
C ALA A 248 15.16 -11.66 -21.85
N ASP A 249 14.95 -10.88 -20.80
CA ASP A 249 15.53 -9.54 -20.65
C ASP A 249 16.98 -9.56 -20.18
N THR A 250 17.77 -8.59 -20.63
CA THR A 250 19.20 -8.49 -20.33
C THR A 250 19.51 -7.63 -19.11
N CYS A 251 18.52 -6.94 -18.54
CA CYS A 251 18.68 -6.11 -17.35
C CYS A 251 17.46 -6.14 -16.42
N VAL A 252 17.60 -5.54 -15.25
CA VAL A 252 16.50 -5.15 -14.34
C VAL A 252 16.59 -3.64 -14.03
N PRO A 253 15.55 -3.00 -13.47
CA PRO A 253 15.55 -1.55 -13.23
C PRO A 253 16.74 -1.04 -12.42
N ASP A 254 17.03 -1.64 -11.28
CA ASP A 254 18.12 -1.22 -10.38
C ASP A 254 18.68 -2.39 -9.55
N ASP A 255 19.66 -2.12 -8.70
CA ASP A 255 20.30 -3.15 -7.87
C ASP A 255 19.31 -3.82 -6.91
N TYR A 256 18.27 -3.10 -6.49
CA TYR A 256 17.28 -3.65 -5.58
C TYR A 256 16.38 -4.69 -6.26
N ALA A 257 15.99 -4.43 -7.52
CA ALA A 257 15.26 -5.38 -8.35
C ALA A 257 15.93 -6.76 -8.46
N ASN A 258 17.26 -6.83 -8.35
CA ASN A 258 17.98 -8.11 -8.38
C ASN A 258 17.76 -9.00 -7.15
N SER A 259 17.14 -8.51 -6.08
CA SER A 259 17.02 -9.27 -4.83
C SER A 259 15.94 -10.36 -4.86
N SER A 260 14.91 -10.22 -5.69
CA SER A 260 13.92 -11.25 -5.98
C SER A 260 13.08 -10.91 -7.22
N LYS A 261 12.33 -11.90 -7.73
CA LYS A 261 11.37 -11.69 -8.82
C LYS A 261 10.28 -10.69 -8.46
N ALA A 262 9.84 -10.71 -7.20
CA ALA A 262 8.86 -9.77 -6.69
C ALA A 262 9.39 -8.34 -6.72
N GLU A 263 10.62 -8.11 -6.26
CA GLU A 263 11.23 -6.78 -6.30
C GLU A 263 11.47 -6.32 -7.75
N ALA A 264 11.86 -7.24 -8.65
CA ALA A 264 11.95 -6.91 -10.07
C ALA A 264 10.59 -6.50 -10.65
N PHE A 265 9.53 -7.22 -10.30
CA PHE A 265 8.17 -6.93 -10.79
C PHE A 265 7.71 -5.54 -10.31
N THR A 266 7.88 -5.24 -9.03
CA THR A 266 7.44 -3.96 -8.46
C THR A 266 8.28 -2.79 -8.95
N GLN A 267 9.59 -2.95 -9.14
CA GLN A 267 10.41 -1.89 -9.73
C GLN A 267 10.04 -1.62 -11.20
N VAL A 268 9.71 -2.67 -11.96
CA VAL A 268 9.17 -2.50 -13.32
C VAL A 268 7.78 -1.87 -13.28
N SER A 269 6.98 -2.11 -12.23
CA SER A 269 5.68 -1.45 -12.03
C SER A 269 5.80 0.06 -11.82
N VAL A 270 6.85 0.51 -11.14
CA VAL A 270 7.15 1.95 -11.00
C VAL A 270 7.48 2.55 -12.38
N LEU A 271 8.27 1.87 -13.21
CA LEU A 271 8.55 2.30 -14.58
C LEU A 271 7.28 2.32 -15.46
N ALA A 272 6.40 1.33 -15.32
CA ALA A 272 5.15 1.30 -16.07
C ALA A 272 4.23 2.48 -15.69
N LEU A 273 4.11 2.81 -14.39
CA LEU A 273 3.38 4.01 -13.98
C LEU A 273 4.05 5.30 -14.49
N TYR A 274 5.39 5.36 -14.48
CA TYR A 274 6.13 6.49 -15.05
C TYR A 274 5.82 6.68 -16.53
N GLU A 275 5.79 5.60 -17.32
CA GLU A 275 5.44 5.65 -18.74
C GLU A 275 4.02 6.22 -18.96
N ILE A 276 3.07 5.86 -18.09
CA ILE A 276 1.70 6.36 -18.14
C ILE A 276 1.63 7.85 -17.75
N ALA A 277 2.39 8.26 -16.74
CA ALA A 277 2.39 9.63 -16.24
C ALA A 277 3.18 10.60 -17.13
N ASN A 278 4.22 10.11 -17.81
CA ASN A 278 5.10 10.92 -18.65
C ASN A 278 4.65 10.95 -20.12
N PRO A 279 4.29 12.11 -20.69
CA PRO A 279 3.95 12.21 -22.12
C PRO A 279 5.06 11.73 -23.07
N GLY A 280 6.33 11.77 -22.63
CA GLY A 280 7.48 11.25 -23.38
C GLY A 280 7.73 9.75 -23.25
N GLY A 281 6.90 9.02 -22.48
CA GLY A 281 7.10 7.61 -22.16
C GLY A 281 8.42 7.37 -21.40
N LEU A 282 9.06 6.22 -21.62
CA LEU A 282 10.32 5.84 -20.95
C LEU A 282 11.60 6.34 -21.64
N ASP A 283 11.52 6.85 -22.88
CA ASP A 283 12.71 7.22 -23.64
C ASP A 283 13.59 8.30 -22.97
N PRO A 284 13.06 9.28 -22.20
CA PRO A 284 13.89 10.28 -21.52
C PRO A 284 14.79 9.75 -20.40
N ILE A 285 14.51 8.57 -19.85
CA ILE A 285 15.25 8.01 -18.70
C ILE A 285 16.21 6.90 -19.10
N GLY A 286 16.59 6.82 -20.38
CA GLY A 286 17.67 5.94 -20.86
C GLY A 286 17.19 4.69 -21.59
N ASN A 287 18.10 3.72 -21.75
CA ASN A 287 17.88 2.55 -22.61
C ASN A 287 17.07 1.45 -21.90
N TRP A 288 15.82 1.75 -21.56
CA TRP A 288 14.89 0.82 -20.90
C TRP A 288 14.57 -0.45 -21.71
N ARG A 289 14.90 -0.49 -23.00
CA ARG A 289 14.60 -1.62 -23.89
C ARG A 289 15.26 -2.94 -23.47
N CYS A 290 16.26 -2.91 -22.59
CA CYS A 290 16.85 -4.11 -22.01
C CYS A 290 15.92 -4.90 -21.07
N LEU A 291 14.81 -4.29 -20.62
CA LEU A 291 13.78 -4.89 -19.75
C LEU A 291 12.38 -4.91 -20.39
N VAL A 292 12.31 -4.85 -21.72
CA VAL A 292 11.04 -4.70 -22.46
C VAL A 292 10.05 -5.84 -22.21
N ASN A 293 10.53 -7.08 -22.03
CA ASN A 293 9.64 -8.21 -21.85
C ASN A 293 8.98 -8.16 -20.46
N GLN A 294 9.75 -7.87 -19.41
CA GLN A 294 9.23 -7.64 -18.06
C GLN A 294 8.20 -6.51 -18.06
N LYS A 295 8.51 -5.39 -18.72
CA LYS A 295 7.58 -4.24 -18.82
C LYS A 295 6.26 -4.67 -19.45
N ASN A 296 6.31 -5.38 -20.57
CA ASN A 296 5.10 -5.84 -21.26
C ASN A 296 4.23 -6.74 -20.37
N VAL A 297 4.84 -7.64 -19.60
CA VAL A 297 4.09 -8.50 -18.66
C VAL A 297 3.49 -7.67 -17.53
N VAL A 298 4.22 -6.71 -16.95
CA VAL A 298 3.69 -5.83 -15.90
C VAL A 298 2.53 -4.98 -16.45
N THR A 299 2.67 -4.37 -17.62
CA THR A 299 1.58 -3.64 -18.27
C THR A 299 0.37 -4.54 -18.52
N GLN A 300 0.58 -5.79 -18.95
CA GLN A 300 -0.51 -6.74 -19.16
C GLN A 300 -1.22 -7.11 -17.85
N ARG A 301 -0.48 -7.24 -16.74
CA ARG A 301 -0.97 -7.78 -15.46
C ARG A 301 -1.46 -6.72 -14.49
N GLN A 302 -1.08 -5.45 -14.67
CA GLN A 302 -1.33 -4.38 -13.71
C GLN A 302 -1.65 -3.02 -14.38
N GLY A 303 -1.42 -2.87 -15.69
CA GLY A 303 -1.51 -1.57 -16.37
C GLY A 303 -2.92 -0.95 -16.37
N ASP A 304 -3.97 -1.77 -16.31
CA ASP A 304 -5.35 -1.29 -16.15
C ASP A 304 -5.59 -0.64 -14.78
N ALA A 305 -4.93 -1.14 -13.73
CA ALA A 305 -4.97 -0.54 -12.40
C ALA A 305 -4.19 0.78 -12.32
N MET A 306 -3.13 0.94 -13.13
CA MET A 306 -2.25 2.11 -13.12
C MET A 306 -2.81 3.36 -13.82
N THR A 307 -3.96 3.26 -14.50
CA THR A 307 -4.51 4.41 -15.22
C THR A 307 -5.04 5.46 -14.24
N PRO A 308 -4.53 6.72 -14.27
CA PRO A 308 -5.00 7.77 -13.37
C PRO A 308 -6.49 8.11 -13.56
N GLY A 309 -7.15 8.49 -12.45
CA GLY A 309 -8.57 8.80 -12.41
C GLY A 309 -9.46 7.57 -12.18
N GLY A 310 -10.77 7.75 -12.37
CA GLY A 310 -11.77 6.72 -12.11
C GLY A 310 -12.37 6.78 -10.70
N SER A 311 -12.90 5.66 -10.23
CA SER A 311 -13.46 5.55 -8.89
C SER A 311 -13.26 4.15 -8.34
N CYS A 312 -13.14 4.04 -7.02
CA CYS A 312 -13.01 2.76 -6.34
C CYS A 312 -14.16 1.82 -6.69
N THR A 313 -13.83 0.60 -7.14
CA THR A 313 -14.81 -0.42 -7.51
C THR A 313 -14.93 -1.53 -6.49
N PHE A 314 -13.94 -1.69 -5.60
CA PHE A 314 -14.01 -2.58 -4.44
C PHE A 314 -13.07 -2.16 -3.32
N ARG A 315 -13.25 -2.70 -2.11
CA ARG A 315 -12.29 -2.57 -1.01
C ARG A 315 -12.13 -3.88 -0.26
N TRP A 316 -10.98 -4.08 0.39
CA TRP A 316 -10.85 -5.12 1.42
C TRP A 316 -11.60 -4.70 2.68
N ALA A 317 -12.25 -5.66 3.34
CA ALA A 317 -12.82 -5.46 4.66
C ALA A 317 -11.72 -4.97 5.62
N ASP A 318 -12.05 -3.96 6.41
CA ASP A 318 -11.16 -3.46 7.45
C ASP A 318 -10.85 -4.58 8.46
N PRO A 319 -9.61 -4.67 8.95
CA PRO A 319 -9.27 -5.61 10.01
C PRO A 319 -10.04 -5.28 11.30
N ALA A 320 -10.03 -6.23 12.24
CA ALA A 320 -10.71 -6.03 13.52
C ALA A 320 -10.17 -4.78 14.26
N ILE A 321 -11.07 -3.97 14.82
CA ILE A 321 -10.71 -2.85 15.69
C ILE A 321 -10.63 -3.37 17.13
N ILE A 322 -9.42 -3.34 17.68
CA ILE A 322 -9.11 -3.82 19.02
C ILE A 322 -8.79 -2.65 19.96
N SER A 323 -8.91 -2.90 21.26
CA SER A 323 -8.41 -1.95 22.26
C SER A 323 -6.90 -2.03 22.31
N MET A 324 -6.23 -0.88 22.42
CA MET A 324 -4.77 -0.82 22.64
C MET A 324 -4.32 -1.44 23.99
N GLY A 325 -5.27 -1.74 24.88
CA GLY A 325 -5.02 -2.37 26.16
C GLY A 325 -5.02 -1.39 27.35
N PRO A 326 -4.86 -1.90 28.58
CA PRO A 326 -4.96 -1.11 29.80
C PRO A 326 -3.67 -0.33 30.07
N ALA A 327 -3.45 0.73 29.30
CA ALA A 327 -2.94 1.93 29.92
C ALA A 327 -4.08 2.63 30.70
N THR A 328 -4.81 1.93 31.61
CA THR A 328 -5.87 2.43 32.54
C THR A 328 -5.49 2.32 34.05
N GLY A 329 -5.50 3.44 34.81
CA GLY A 329 -4.74 3.67 36.06
C GLY A 329 -4.42 5.18 36.25
N ASN A 330 -3.87 5.58 37.41
CA ASN A 330 -3.99 6.92 38.02
C ASN A 330 -3.38 8.17 37.32
N GLY A 331 -3.20 8.17 35.99
CA GLY A 331 -2.72 9.32 35.20
C GLY A 331 -2.91 9.14 33.70
N LYS A 332 -3.97 8.42 33.29
CA LYS A 332 -4.08 7.84 31.96
C LYS A 332 -5.11 8.53 31.08
N ARG A 333 -4.82 8.55 29.77
CA ARG A 333 -5.67 9.12 28.74
C ARG A 333 -6.99 8.34 28.68
N ALA A 334 -8.11 9.06 28.69
CA ALA A 334 -9.42 8.43 28.57
C ALA A 334 -9.52 7.72 27.21
N VAL A 335 -9.99 6.47 27.22
CA VAL A 335 -10.37 5.75 26.00
C VAL A 335 -11.64 6.39 25.48
N GLY A 336 -11.63 6.88 24.24
CA GLY A 336 -12.83 7.46 23.65
C GLY A 336 -13.73 6.42 23.00
N ALA A 337 -14.65 6.87 22.15
CA ALA A 337 -15.65 5.98 21.56
C ALA A 337 -14.99 4.97 20.61
N LYS A 338 -15.46 3.71 20.63
CA LYS A 338 -14.99 2.70 19.68
C LYS A 338 -15.41 3.11 18.27
N PRO A 339 -14.46 3.28 17.32
CA PRO A 339 -14.82 3.56 15.95
C PRO A 339 -15.52 2.35 15.33
N SER A 340 -16.44 2.62 14.40
CA SER A 340 -17.00 1.58 13.55
C SER A 340 -16.08 1.38 12.35
N PRO A 341 -15.83 0.13 11.90
CA PRO A 341 -15.11 -0.08 10.66
C PRO A 341 -15.86 0.58 9.49
N ASN A 342 -15.13 1.21 8.58
CA ASN A 342 -15.74 1.86 7.41
C ASN A 342 -16.13 0.83 6.36
N VAL A 343 -15.33 -0.23 6.25
CA VAL A 343 -15.44 -1.26 5.22
C VAL A 343 -15.66 -2.61 5.91
N VAL A 344 -16.88 -3.14 5.83
CA VAL A 344 -17.28 -4.37 6.55
C VAL A 344 -17.60 -5.49 5.55
N ALA A 345 -17.09 -6.69 5.80
CA ALA A 345 -17.40 -7.87 5.00
C ALA A 345 -18.92 -8.07 4.83
N GLY A 346 -19.35 -8.30 3.59
CA GLY A 346 -20.77 -8.43 3.22
C GLY A 346 -21.43 -7.14 2.75
N GLN A 347 -20.79 -5.98 2.89
CA GLN A 347 -21.22 -4.77 2.18
C GLN A 347 -21.00 -4.92 0.66
N PRO A 348 -21.78 -4.21 -0.17
CA PRO A 348 -21.56 -4.19 -1.62
C PRO A 348 -20.11 -3.80 -1.94
N ASN A 349 -19.49 -4.54 -2.87
CA ASN A 349 -18.12 -4.30 -3.32
C ASN A 349 -17.04 -4.41 -2.23
N VAL A 350 -17.34 -5.06 -1.10
CA VAL A 350 -16.35 -5.36 -0.06
C VAL A 350 -15.96 -6.83 -0.12
N LYS A 351 -14.66 -7.09 -0.20
CA LYS A 351 -14.07 -8.43 -0.26
C LYS A 351 -13.34 -8.76 1.03
N VAL A 352 -13.28 -10.05 1.37
CA VAL A 352 -12.39 -10.56 2.43
C VAL A 352 -11.07 -10.94 1.80
N LEU A 353 -9.96 -10.67 2.49
CA LEU A 353 -8.64 -11.07 2.00
C LEU A 353 -8.57 -12.59 1.83
N PRO A 354 -8.13 -13.08 0.66
CA PRO A 354 -8.14 -14.50 0.37
C PRO A 354 -7.03 -15.27 1.09
N PHE A 355 -5.90 -14.60 1.37
CA PHE A 355 -4.74 -15.16 2.06
C PHE A 355 -3.88 -14.03 2.67
N GLU A 356 -2.92 -14.41 3.51
CA GLU A 356 -1.89 -13.49 3.99
C GLU A 356 -0.69 -13.46 3.03
N TYR A 357 -0.10 -12.28 2.86
CA TYR A 357 1.05 -12.05 2.01
C TYR A 357 2.11 -11.24 2.78
N SER A 358 3.39 -11.36 2.41
CA SER A 358 4.45 -10.51 2.95
C SER A 358 5.55 -10.31 1.91
N SER A 359 5.94 -9.05 1.66
CA SER A 359 7.18 -8.74 0.94
C SER A 359 8.36 -8.72 1.91
N LYS A 360 9.58 -8.64 1.36
CA LYS A 360 10.77 -8.39 2.18
C LYS A 360 10.83 -6.93 2.57
N VAL A 361 11.52 -6.63 3.66
CA VAL A 361 11.82 -5.24 4.03
C VAL A 361 12.81 -4.66 3.03
N THR A 362 12.38 -3.61 2.32
CA THR A 362 13.18 -2.84 1.40
C THR A 362 13.90 -1.73 2.15
N GLU A 363 15.23 -1.76 2.22
CA GLU A 363 16.02 -0.62 2.69
C GLU A 363 16.40 0.27 1.50
N TYR A 364 15.87 1.49 1.46
CA TYR A 364 16.10 2.43 0.37
C TYR A 364 17.37 3.24 0.62
N LYS A 365 18.23 3.26 -0.38
CA LYS A 365 19.44 4.08 -0.43
C LYS A 365 19.28 5.14 -1.49
N ASN A 366 19.94 6.28 -1.31
CA ASN A 366 19.98 7.37 -2.29
C ASN A 366 18.61 7.96 -2.67
N LEU A 367 17.60 7.86 -1.79
CA LEU A 367 16.34 8.56 -2.01
C LEU A 367 16.59 10.05 -2.12
N GLN A 368 16.27 10.62 -3.27
CA GLN A 368 16.33 12.06 -3.48
C GLN A 368 14.99 12.68 -3.08
N PHE A 369 14.98 13.26 -1.90
CA PHE A 369 13.90 14.12 -1.47
C PHE A 369 14.07 15.47 -2.13
N ASN A 370 13.29 15.74 -3.17
CA ASN A 370 13.14 17.11 -3.61
C ASN A 370 12.15 17.81 -2.65
N GLU A 371 12.68 18.27 -1.52
CA GLU A 371 11.91 19.01 -0.51
C GLU A 371 11.17 20.21 -1.13
N ALA A 372 11.72 20.84 -2.17
CA ALA A 372 11.06 21.94 -2.87
C ALA A 372 9.87 21.48 -3.72
N GLN A 373 9.94 20.31 -4.37
CA GLN A 373 8.80 19.71 -5.09
C GLN A 373 7.73 19.22 -4.11
N SER A 374 8.14 18.56 -3.02
CA SER A 374 7.23 18.13 -1.96
C SER A 374 6.52 19.32 -1.28
N ALA A 375 7.26 20.39 -0.97
CA ALA A 375 6.69 21.61 -0.41
C ALA A 375 5.71 22.30 -1.37
N LYS A 376 5.98 22.33 -2.68
CA LYS A 376 5.04 22.86 -3.70
C LYS A 376 3.80 21.99 -3.88
N ALA A 377 3.92 20.69 -3.67
CA ALA A 377 2.80 19.74 -3.70
C ALA A 377 1.83 19.94 -2.51
N SER A 378 2.38 20.21 -1.32
CA SER A 378 1.63 20.31 -0.05
C SER A 378 0.59 21.44 0.02
N THR A 379 0.66 22.45 -0.86
CA THR A 379 -0.26 23.61 -0.81
C THR A 379 -1.61 23.36 -1.47
N PHE A 380 -1.85 22.23 -2.15
CA PHE A 380 -2.97 22.12 -3.09
C PHE A 380 -4.11 21.14 -2.79
N ALA A 381 -4.03 20.21 -1.81
CA ALA A 381 -4.98 19.08 -1.81
C ALA A 381 -5.52 18.54 -0.48
N VAL A 382 -5.03 19.01 0.68
CA VAL A 382 -5.44 18.45 1.98
C VAL A 382 -6.12 19.52 2.82
N GLU A 383 -7.45 19.58 2.71
CA GLU A 383 -8.24 20.42 3.61
C GLU A 383 -8.43 19.68 4.93
N ARG A 384 -7.86 20.21 6.01
CA ARG A 384 -8.26 19.78 7.36
C ARG A 384 -9.70 20.19 7.57
N ARG A 385 -10.62 19.23 7.56
CA ARG A 385 -11.97 19.49 8.05
C ARG A 385 -11.86 19.87 9.53
N LYS A 386 -12.13 21.14 9.87
CA LYS A 386 -12.38 21.52 11.26
C LYS A 386 -13.63 20.77 11.68
N VAL A 387 -13.48 19.75 12.51
CA VAL A 387 -14.63 19.08 13.14
C VAL A 387 -15.21 20.09 14.12
N GLU A 388 -16.28 20.79 13.71
CA GLU A 388 -17.12 21.50 14.66
C GLU A 388 -17.79 20.44 15.53
N PHE A 389 -17.29 20.28 16.75
CA PHE A 389 -18.01 19.54 17.77
C PHE A 389 -19.29 20.31 18.09
N SER A 390 -20.42 19.89 17.52
CA SER A 390 -21.74 20.32 17.97
C SER A 390 -22.03 19.68 19.33
N GLY A 391 -21.30 20.12 20.37
CA GLY A 391 -21.60 19.79 21.74
C GLY A 391 -22.82 20.59 22.18
N THR A 392 -24.00 19.97 22.15
CA THR A 392 -25.11 20.39 23.00
C THR A 392 -24.75 20.11 24.46
N ALA A 393 -23.92 20.97 25.04
CA ALA A 393 -23.72 21.03 26.48
C ALA A 393 -24.75 22.00 27.07
N SER A 394 -25.73 21.42 27.76
CA SER A 394 -26.66 22.10 28.65
C SER A 394 -25.95 23.15 29.51
N SER A 395 -26.41 24.39 29.41
CA SER A 395 -25.99 25.54 30.18
C SER A 395 -26.06 25.30 31.69
N ALA A 396 -24.90 25.25 32.34
CA ALA A 396 -24.77 25.57 33.75
C ALA A 396 -24.20 27.00 33.84
N SER A 397 -24.93 27.86 34.53
CA SER A 397 -24.64 29.28 34.75
C SER A 397 -23.23 29.52 35.30
N PHE A 398 -22.46 30.39 34.65
CA PHE A 398 -21.36 31.09 35.31
C PHE A 398 -21.26 32.53 34.82
N ASN A 399 -20.93 33.40 35.78
CA ASN A 399 -21.24 34.82 35.84
C ASN A 399 -20.64 35.68 34.73
N ARG A 400 -21.42 36.72 34.38
CA ARG A 400 -21.00 37.95 33.71
C ARG A 400 -19.91 38.66 34.53
N ASP A 401 -18.87 39.09 33.84
CA ASP A 401 -18.23 40.41 33.93
C ASP A 401 -16.75 40.30 33.53
N LEU A 402 -16.44 40.64 32.27
CA LEU A 402 -15.25 41.36 31.80
C LEU A 402 -15.16 41.22 30.27
N LEU A 403 -15.75 42.16 29.53
CA LEU A 403 -15.34 42.46 28.15
C LEU A 403 -15.92 43.83 27.76
N ALA A 404 -15.12 44.86 27.99
CA ALA A 404 -15.20 46.13 27.29
C ALA A 404 -13.76 46.49 26.95
N VAL A 405 -13.48 46.67 25.65
CA VAL A 405 -12.52 47.61 25.05
C VAL A 405 -12.25 47.17 23.60
N PHE A 406 -12.48 48.12 22.68
CA PHE A 406 -12.27 48.14 21.22
C PHE A 406 -13.34 47.56 20.29
N GLU A 407 -14.40 48.36 20.07
CA GLU A 407 -14.96 48.60 18.74
C GLU A 407 -15.19 50.11 18.53
N GLY A 408 -14.88 50.58 17.33
CA GLY A 408 -15.04 51.96 16.87
C GLY A 408 -13.93 52.27 15.87
N SER A 409 -14.16 52.79 14.67
CA SER A 409 -15.35 53.38 14.08
C SER A 409 -14.99 53.63 12.61
N PHE A 410 -15.84 53.25 11.66
CA PHE A 410 -15.81 53.84 10.33
C PHE A 410 -17.24 53.82 9.78
N ASP A 411 -17.89 54.97 9.79
CA ASP A 411 -18.75 55.40 8.71
C ASP A 411 -19.09 56.90 8.80
N ASN A 412 -19.05 57.52 7.61
CA ASN A 412 -19.69 58.76 7.16
C ASN A 412 -19.17 60.15 7.51
N LEU A 413 -18.63 60.82 6.46
CA LEU A 413 -18.96 62.15 5.91
C LEU A 413 -17.85 62.44 4.86
N GLY A 414 -18.06 62.81 3.60
CA GLY A 414 -19.13 63.52 2.93
C GLY A 414 -18.49 64.68 2.13
N ASN A 415 -18.66 64.64 0.80
CA ASN A 415 -18.57 65.74 -0.19
C ASN A 415 -17.23 66.45 -0.51
N GLY A 416 -16.88 66.45 -1.81
CA GLY A 416 -16.67 67.70 -2.56
C GLY A 416 -15.45 67.82 -3.48
N ILE A 417 -15.72 67.97 -4.79
CA ILE A 417 -14.92 68.67 -5.83
C ILE A 417 -13.66 67.90 -6.31
N GLY A 418 -13.32 67.70 -7.59
CA GLY A 418 -13.80 68.13 -8.92
C GLY A 418 -12.71 67.77 -9.95
N ASP A 419 -13.10 67.51 -11.19
CA ASP A 419 -12.32 67.52 -12.45
C ASP A 419 -11.02 66.69 -12.62
N SER A 420 -11.11 65.63 -13.45
CA SER A 420 -10.53 65.61 -14.81
C SER A 420 -10.40 64.19 -15.35
N LEU A 421 -11.19 63.88 -16.38
CA LEU A 421 -11.14 62.65 -17.16
C LEU A 421 -10.74 63.04 -18.59
N SER A 422 -9.52 62.72 -19.01
CA SER A 422 -9.18 62.40 -20.41
C SER A 422 -7.73 61.97 -20.55
N LYS A 423 -7.50 61.04 -21.50
CA LYS A 423 -6.24 60.59 -22.10
C LYS A 423 -5.52 59.42 -21.41
N LEU A 424 -5.70 58.21 -21.95
CA LEU A 424 -4.75 57.63 -22.92
C LEU A 424 -5.25 56.24 -23.37
N GLU A 425 -5.79 56.20 -24.59
CA GLU A 425 -5.76 55.03 -25.45
C GLU A 425 -4.41 54.99 -26.18
N GLY A 426 -3.95 53.78 -26.50
CA GLY A 426 -3.16 53.51 -27.70
C GLY A 426 -1.66 53.33 -27.54
N ALA A 427 -1.19 52.09 -27.64
CA ALA A 427 0.04 51.76 -28.36
C ALA A 427 0.04 50.27 -28.73
N GLU A 428 -0.13 50.00 -30.03
CA GLU A 428 0.07 48.71 -30.67
C GLU A 428 1.11 48.89 -31.80
N ILE A 429 2.01 47.90 -31.92
CA ILE A 429 2.80 47.43 -33.09
C ILE A 429 3.93 48.33 -33.68
N LEU A 430 5.20 47.87 -33.64
CA LEU A 430 5.96 47.31 -34.80
C LEU A 430 7.48 47.12 -34.59
N HIS A 431 7.92 45.90 -35.00
CA HIS A 431 9.22 45.48 -35.61
C HIS A 431 10.50 45.57 -34.76
N SER A 432 11.51 44.68 -34.84
CA SER A 432 11.96 43.62 -35.77
C SER A 432 12.96 42.74 -34.98
N GLY A 433 13.01 41.41 -35.09
CA GLY A 433 13.74 40.68 -36.13
C GLY A 433 15.25 40.66 -35.90
N LEU A 434 15.83 39.52 -35.48
CA LEU A 434 17.24 39.15 -35.70
C LEU A 434 17.48 37.65 -35.45
N GLN A 435 17.62 36.90 -36.56
CA GLN A 435 18.35 35.63 -36.67
C GLN A 435 19.63 35.89 -37.47
N ASN A 436 20.74 35.27 -37.05
CA ASN A 436 21.88 34.71 -37.82
C ASN A 436 23.08 34.62 -36.84
N SER A 437 23.60 33.43 -36.49
CA SER A 437 24.54 32.59 -37.25
C SER A 437 25.83 33.32 -37.63
N GLU A 438 26.95 32.99 -36.98
CA GLU A 438 28.15 32.44 -37.65
C GLU A 438 29.26 32.01 -36.66
N ARG A 439 30.12 31.15 -37.20
CA ARG A 439 31.22 30.37 -36.62
C ARG A 439 32.35 31.19 -35.99
N SER A 440 33.04 30.58 -35.02
CA SER A 440 34.51 30.46 -34.95
C SER A 440 34.85 29.25 -34.10
#